data_AF-A0A5M8SYU7-F1
#
_entry.id   AF-A0A5M8SYU7-F1
#
_cell.length_a   1.000
_cell.length_b   1.000
_cell.length_c   1.000
_cell.angle_alpha   90.00
_cell.angle_beta   90.00
_cell.angle_gamma   90.00
#
_symmetry.space_group_name_H-M   'P 1'
#
loop_
_entity.id
_entity.type
_entity.pdbx_description
1 polymer ?
#
loop_
_entity_poly.entity_id
_entity_poly.type
_entity_poly.pdbx_seq_one_letter_code
_entity_poly.pdbx_strand_id
1 'polypeptide(L)'
;MSLSRRKLITTGLAAAAGVAGLAAADRIAKAYGLIPPDGDGIYGPGETLTYATQRLLTRHSMAREFPRSMISEKPFGNELAPPIEAFKKHQAAGFKDWTLSVDGMVAHPTVFSLADLRSLPTKSQITEVVCEEGWSYVAEWIGAPLHHVLDEVGVAPQARYVVYRSIEKDWWESIDMADAAHPQTFLTMGMNNGELPVQFGGPLRLRVPRQLGYKSVKFITQLTVTDSMKKFGKGLGSASPEAGYAWYAGI
;
A
#
# COMPACT_ATOMS: atom_id res chain seq x y z
N MET A 1 7.74 -41.38 20.01
CA MET A 1 7.45 -41.77 18.61
C MET A 1 8.78 -41.91 17.87
N SER A 2 9.13 -43.11 17.40
CA SER A 2 10.35 -43.36 16.62
C SER A 2 10.12 -43.00 15.15
N LEU A 3 10.80 -41.97 14.63
CA LEU A 3 10.79 -41.61 13.21
C LEU A 3 11.65 -42.63 12.43
N SER A 4 11.01 -43.42 11.57
CA SER A 4 11.70 -44.39 10.71
C SER A 4 12.65 -43.70 9.72
N ARG A 5 13.85 -44.29 9.50
CA ARG A 5 14.86 -43.79 8.55
C ARG A 5 14.31 -43.54 7.14
N ARG A 6 13.36 -44.37 6.67
CA ARG A 6 12.70 -44.16 5.37
C ARG A 6 11.88 -42.87 5.37
N LYS A 7 11.14 -42.61 6.45
CA LYS A 7 10.33 -41.38 6.59
C LYS A 7 11.23 -40.14 6.65
N LEU A 8 12.37 -40.21 7.33
CA LEU A 8 13.36 -39.12 7.35
C LEU A 8 13.94 -38.85 5.95
N ILE A 9 14.29 -39.89 5.20
CA ILE A 9 14.87 -39.76 3.85
C ILE A 9 13.84 -39.22 2.86
N THR A 10 12.61 -39.76 2.84
CA THR A 10 11.56 -39.28 1.93
C THR A 10 11.13 -37.85 2.25
N THR A 11 10.99 -37.50 3.54
CA THR A 11 10.67 -36.13 3.95
C THR A 11 11.85 -35.19 3.66
N GLY A 12 13.10 -35.64 3.84
CA GLY A 12 14.29 -34.88 3.49
C GLY A 12 14.43 -34.61 1.98
N LEU A 13 14.15 -35.61 1.14
CA LEU A 13 14.14 -35.48 -0.32
C LEU A 13 13.03 -34.55 -0.82
N ALA A 14 11.82 -34.69 -0.28
CA ALA A 14 10.70 -33.80 -0.62
C ALA A 14 10.97 -32.36 -0.18
N ALA A 15 11.53 -32.17 1.02
CA ALA A 15 11.95 -30.86 1.50
C ALA A 15 13.06 -30.25 0.63
N ALA A 16 14.07 -31.04 0.25
CA ALA A 16 15.15 -30.59 -0.62
C ALA A 16 14.66 -30.21 -2.02
N ALA A 17 13.74 -30.98 -2.61
CA ALA A 17 13.13 -30.66 -3.89
C ALA A 17 12.26 -29.39 -3.82
N GLY A 18 11.51 -29.20 -2.72
CA GLY A 18 10.75 -27.98 -2.48
C GLY A 18 11.64 -26.74 -2.35
N VAL A 19 12.73 -26.83 -1.59
CA VAL A 19 13.72 -25.74 -1.44
C VAL A 19 14.42 -25.43 -2.76
N ALA A 20 14.81 -26.45 -3.55
CA ALA A 20 15.43 -26.26 -4.85
C ALA A 20 14.48 -25.59 -5.86
N GLY A 21 13.20 -25.97 -5.87
CA GLY A 21 12.17 -25.33 -6.68
C GLY A 21 11.96 -23.86 -6.31
N LEU A 22 11.92 -23.55 -5.01
CA LEU A 22 11.80 -22.18 -4.51
C LEU A 22 13.00 -21.33 -4.94
N ALA A 23 14.22 -21.86 -4.82
CA ALA A 23 15.44 -21.17 -5.22
C ALA A 23 15.52 -20.93 -6.74
N ALA A 24 14.99 -21.85 -7.57
CA ALA A 24 14.92 -21.66 -9.01
C ALA A 24 13.91 -20.56 -9.39
N ALA A 25 12.74 -20.54 -8.74
CA ALA A 25 11.73 -19.50 -8.97
C ALA A 25 12.22 -18.11 -8.53
N ASP A 26 12.86 -18.02 -7.36
CA ASP A 26 13.52 -16.79 -6.87
C ASP A 26 14.57 -16.27 -7.85
N ARG A 27 15.41 -17.16 -8.40
CA ARG A 27 16.40 -16.78 -9.43
C ARG A 27 15.77 -16.22 -10.70
N ILE A 28 14.65 -16.81 -11.13
CA ILE A 28 13.90 -16.31 -12.28
C ILE A 28 13.32 -14.93 -11.96
N ALA A 29 12.65 -14.77 -10.82
CA ALA A 29 12.11 -13.47 -10.38
C ALA A 29 13.19 -12.39 -10.34
N LYS A 30 14.39 -12.73 -9.84
CA LYS A 30 15.56 -11.84 -9.84
C LYS A 30 16.01 -11.45 -11.25
N ALA A 31 16.04 -12.39 -12.20
CA ALA A 31 16.41 -12.12 -13.59
C ALA A 31 15.44 -11.15 -14.28
N TYR A 32 14.17 -11.14 -13.88
CA TYR A 32 13.13 -10.23 -14.40
C TYR A 32 12.92 -8.97 -13.54
N GLY A 33 13.75 -8.74 -12.53
CA GLY A 33 13.62 -7.57 -11.64
C GLY A 33 12.37 -7.56 -10.76
N LEU A 34 11.71 -8.72 -10.59
CA LEU A 34 10.53 -8.92 -9.75
C LEU A 34 10.94 -9.20 -8.30
N ILE A 35 11.74 -8.30 -7.73
CA ILE A 35 12.26 -8.40 -6.37
C ILE A 35 11.65 -7.26 -5.55
N PRO A 36 10.94 -7.56 -4.46
CA PRO A 36 10.46 -6.53 -3.54
C PRO A 36 11.63 -5.96 -2.72
N PRO A 37 11.53 -4.74 -2.17
CA PRO A 37 12.56 -4.12 -1.34
C PRO A 37 12.99 -4.93 -0.10
N ASP A 38 12.12 -5.77 0.43
CA ASP A 38 12.35 -6.67 1.57
C ASP A 38 12.68 -8.12 1.15
N GLY A 39 13.00 -8.36 -0.13
CA GLY A 39 13.30 -9.68 -0.69
C GLY A 39 14.64 -10.30 -0.25
N ASP A 40 15.34 -9.69 0.70
CA ASP A 40 16.60 -10.19 1.27
C ASP A 40 16.37 -11.03 2.55
N GLY A 41 17.42 -11.69 3.04
CA GLY A 41 17.36 -12.47 4.28
C GLY A 41 16.67 -13.84 4.14
N ILE A 42 16.35 -14.47 5.28
CA ILE A 42 15.89 -15.87 5.30
C ILE A 42 14.46 -16.06 4.76
N TYR A 43 13.62 -15.02 4.85
CA TYR A 43 12.25 -15.02 4.33
C TYR A 43 12.15 -14.42 2.93
N GLY A 44 13.21 -13.75 2.46
CA GLY A 44 13.29 -13.06 1.17
C GLY A 44 12.89 -13.88 -0.06
N PRO A 45 13.25 -15.18 -0.18
CA PRO A 45 12.77 -16.02 -1.28
C PRO A 45 11.24 -16.18 -1.30
N GLY A 46 10.62 -16.23 -0.12
CA GLY A 46 9.17 -16.29 0.02
C GLY A 46 8.51 -14.97 -0.40
N GLU A 47 9.01 -13.85 0.11
CA GLU A 47 8.52 -12.51 -0.27
C GLU A 47 8.66 -12.26 -1.78
N THR A 48 9.83 -12.60 -2.33
CA THR A 48 10.11 -12.49 -3.77
C THR A 48 9.15 -13.33 -4.59
N LEU A 49 8.90 -14.58 -4.20
CA LEU A 49 7.98 -15.45 -4.92
C LEU A 49 6.54 -14.93 -4.84
N THR A 50 6.08 -14.49 -3.67
CA THR A 50 4.73 -13.94 -3.48
C THR A 50 4.52 -12.71 -4.36
N TYR A 51 5.44 -11.74 -4.28
CA TYR A 51 5.41 -10.53 -5.09
C TYR A 51 5.47 -10.85 -6.59
N ALA A 52 6.43 -11.66 -7.04
CA ALA A 52 6.59 -12.00 -8.45
C ALA A 52 5.37 -12.74 -9.00
N THR A 53 4.81 -13.69 -8.24
CA THR A 53 3.61 -14.42 -8.63
C THR A 53 2.44 -13.48 -8.87
N GLN A 54 2.23 -12.52 -7.96
CA GLN A 54 1.17 -11.55 -8.16
C GLN A 54 1.42 -10.65 -9.39
N ARG A 55 2.65 -10.16 -9.58
CA ARG A 55 2.97 -9.30 -10.74
C ARG A 55 2.86 -10.03 -12.07
N LEU A 56 2.99 -11.35 -12.10
CA LEU A 56 2.81 -12.16 -13.29
C LEU A 56 1.35 -12.56 -13.54
N LEU A 57 0.60 -12.89 -12.49
CA LEU A 57 -0.71 -13.53 -12.65
C LEU A 57 -1.89 -12.58 -12.44
N THR A 58 -1.78 -11.63 -11.51
CA THR A 58 -2.93 -10.84 -11.06
C THR A 58 -2.65 -9.33 -10.97
N ARG A 59 -1.66 -8.86 -11.75
CA ARG A 59 -1.28 -7.43 -11.85
C ARG A 59 -2.43 -6.50 -12.16
N HIS A 60 -3.38 -6.95 -12.99
CA HIS A 60 -4.52 -6.16 -13.46
C HIS A 60 -5.84 -6.61 -12.83
N SER A 61 -5.82 -7.51 -11.84
CA SER A 61 -7.08 -7.92 -11.21
C SER A 61 -7.66 -6.76 -10.40
N MET A 62 -8.97 -6.69 -10.30
CA MET A 62 -9.62 -5.73 -9.41
C MET A 62 -9.72 -6.35 -8.01
N ALA A 63 -9.57 -5.52 -6.97
CA ALA A 63 -10.05 -5.85 -5.65
C ALA A 63 -11.57 -6.06 -5.72
N ARG A 64 -12.05 -7.03 -4.94
CA ARG A 64 -13.48 -7.35 -4.85
C ARG A 64 -14.27 -6.13 -4.39
N GLU A 65 -15.30 -5.79 -5.15
CA GLU A 65 -16.29 -4.79 -4.73
C GLU A 65 -17.53 -5.46 -4.15
N PHE A 66 -18.18 -4.75 -3.23
CA PHE A 66 -19.32 -5.24 -2.47
C PHE A 66 -20.56 -4.36 -2.73
N PRO A 67 -21.79 -4.91 -2.79
CA PRO A 67 -23.00 -4.10 -2.73
C PRO A 67 -23.07 -3.25 -1.45
N ARG A 68 -23.74 -2.10 -1.54
CA ARG A 68 -23.97 -1.18 -0.41
C ARG A 68 -24.59 -1.84 0.82
N SER A 69 -25.41 -2.89 0.63
CA SER A 69 -26.01 -3.65 1.71
C SER A 69 -25.01 -4.40 2.61
N MET A 70 -23.75 -4.53 2.16
CA MET A 70 -22.66 -5.12 2.95
C MET A 70 -21.76 -4.09 3.62
N ILE A 71 -22.04 -2.79 3.49
CA ILE A 71 -21.31 -1.76 4.24
C ILE A 71 -21.50 -2.03 5.74
N SER A 72 -20.39 -2.08 6.48
CA SER A 72 -20.41 -2.37 7.91
C SER A 72 -21.12 -1.26 8.68
N GLU A 73 -22.06 -1.62 9.57
CA GLU A 73 -22.83 -0.65 10.35
C GLU A 73 -21.96 0.16 11.32
N LYS A 74 -20.95 -0.49 11.93
CA LYS A 74 -20.01 0.10 12.88
C LYS A 74 -18.58 -0.28 12.49
N PRO A 75 -18.03 0.33 11.41
CA PRO A 75 -16.68 0.00 10.95
C PRO A 75 -15.66 0.32 12.05
N PHE A 76 -14.71 -0.58 12.26
CA PHE A 76 -13.68 -0.40 13.27
C PHE A 76 -12.66 0.65 12.84
N GLY A 77 -12.60 1.78 13.55
CA GLY A 77 -11.60 2.82 13.32
C GLY A 77 -10.43 2.68 14.29
N ASN A 78 -9.38 2.00 13.83
CA ASN A 78 -8.21 1.59 14.61
C ASN A 78 -7.36 2.74 15.20
N GLU A 79 -7.27 3.87 14.50
CA GLU A 79 -6.53 5.04 14.99
C GLU A 79 -7.46 6.24 15.16
N LEU A 80 -7.25 6.94 16.27
CA LEU A 80 -7.85 8.24 16.54
C LEU A 80 -7.07 9.35 15.82
N ALA A 81 -7.60 10.57 15.90
CA ALA A 81 -6.94 11.75 15.37
C ALA A 81 -5.49 11.87 15.90
N PRO A 82 -4.49 12.17 15.05
CA PRO A 82 -3.11 12.32 15.48
C PRO A 82 -3.00 13.34 16.63
N PRO A 83 -2.40 12.99 17.78
CA PRO A 83 -2.39 13.85 18.96
C PRO A 83 -1.38 15.02 18.86
N ILE A 84 -0.92 15.35 17.66
CA ILE A 84 0.09 16.38 17.39
C ILE A 84 -0.56 17.75 17.14
N GLU A 85 0.10 18.83 17.57
CA GLU A 85 -0.41 20.20 17.43
C GLU A 85 -0.65 20.61 15.97
N ALA A 86 0.21 20.14 15.05
CA ALA A 86 0.04 20.39 13.62
C ALA A 86 -1.32 19.87 13.11
N PHE A 87 -1.69 18.64 13.47
CA PHE A 87 -2.98 18.05 13.07
C PHE A 87 -4.15 18.79 13.72
N LYS A 88 -4.08 19.07 15.03
CA LYS A 88 -5.13 19.82 15.74
C LYS A 88 -5.40 21.18 15.10
N LYS A 89 -4.34 21.89 14.68
CA LYS A 89 -4.45 23.16 13.96
C LYS A 89 -5.19 23.01 12.63
N HIS A 90 -4.84 22.00 11.83
CA HIS A 90 -5.57 21.71 10.59
C HIS A 90 -7.03 21.36 10.86
N GLN A 91 -7.31 20.51 11.85
CA GLN A 91 -8.66 20.10 12.20
C GLN A 91 -9.52 21.28 12.70
N ALA A 92 -8.97 22.14 13.56
CA ALA A 92 -9.66 23.34 14.04
C ALA A 92 -9.95 24.35 12.91
N ALA A 93 -9.13 24.34 11.85
CA ALA A 93 -9.33 25.15 10.65
C ALA A 93 -10.22 24.47 9.58
N GLY A 94 -10.82 23.31 9.88
CA GLY A 94 -11.63 22.56 8.92
C GLY A 94 -10.83 21.98 7.75
N PHE A 95 -9.55 21.69 7.96
CA PHE A 95 -8.61 21.14 6.97
C PHE A 95 -8.40 21.98 5.70
N LYS A 96 -8.85 23.25 5.68
CA LYS A 96 -8.76 24.13 4.50
C LYS A 96 -7.32 24.33 3.98
N ASP A 97 -6.34 24.27 4.88
CA ASP A 97 -4.92 24.47 4.59
C ASP A 97 -4.17 23.13 4.38
N TRP A 98 -4.90 22.00 4.31
CA TRP A 98 -4.29 20.69 4.06
C TRP A 98 -3.81 20.58 2.62
N THR A 99 -2.59 20.07 2.46
CA THR A 99 -1.95 19.91 1.15
C THR A 99 -1.28 18.55 1.01
N LEU A 100 -1.10 18.12 -0.24
CA LEU A 100 -0.33 16.96 -0.63
C LEU A 100 0.81 17.40 -1.54
N SER A 101 2.05 17.30 -1.08
CA SER A 101 3.21 17.50 -1.94
C SER A 101 3.53 16.24 -2.74
N VAL A 102 3.93 16.41 -4.00
CA VAL A 102 4.35 15.34 -4.89
C VAL A 102 5.69 15.71 -5.50
N ASP A 103 6.72 14.90 -5.24
CA ASP A 103 8.11 15.18 -5.64
C ASP A 103 8.87 13.92 -6.08
N GLY A 104 10.19 14.08 -6.27
CA GLY A 104 11.09 13.01 -6.67
C GLY A 104 11.23 12.91 -8.19
N MET A 105 10.99 11.72 -8.73
CA MET A 105 11.18 11.41 -10.16
C MET A 105 9.96 11.81 -10.99
N VAL A 106 9.64 13.10 -10.98
CA VAL A 106 8.50 13.71 -11.67
C VAL A 106 8.97 14.94 -12.45
N ALA A 107 8.32 15.25 -13.58
CA ALA A 107 8.64 16.41 -14.40
C ALA A 107 8.18 17.73 -13.76
N HIS A 108 7.04 17.70 -13.06
CA HIS A 108 6.40 18.86 -12.45
C HIS A 108 6.10 18.60 -10.97
N PRO A 109 7.09 18.73 -10.07
CA PRO A 109 6.84 18.68 -8.63
C PRO A 109 5.76 19.70 -8.24
N THR A 110 4.72 19.23 -7.54
CA THR A 110 3.49 20.02 -7.32
C THR A 110 3.01 19.85 -5.88
N VAL A 111 2.38 20.90 -5.34
CA VAL A 111 1.69 20.86 -4.05
C VAL A 111 0.20 21.06 -4.32
N PHE A 112 -0.58 20.01 -4.11
CA PHE A 112 -2.02 20.03 -4.33
C PHE A 112 -2.75 20.45 -3.05
N SER A 113 -3.67 21.39 -3.15
CA SER A 113 -4.69 21.60 -2.12
C SER A 113 -5.76 20.51 -2.16
N LEU A 114 -6.58 20.39 -1.11
CA LEU A 114 -7.76 19.52 -1.17
C LEU A 114 -8.73 19.93 -2.28
N ALA A 115 -8.80 21.21 -2.64
CA ALA A 115 -9.66 21.68 -3.73
C ALA A 115 -9.16 21.17 -5.09
N ASP A 116 -7.84 21.18 -5.31
CA ASP A 116 -7.22 20.66 -6.53
C ASP A 116 -7.50 19.17 -6.66
N LEU A 117 -7.27 18.39 -5.58
CA LEU A 117 -7.54 16.95 -5.57
C LEU A 117 -9.02 16.61 -5.81
N ARG A 118 -9.95 17.42 -5.29
CA ARG A 118 -11.40 17.26 -5.52
C ARG A 118 -11.82 17.64 -6.94
N SER A 119 -11.02 18.44 -7.65
CA SER A 119 -11.30 18.81 -9.04
C SER A 119 -10.96 17.70 -10.03
N LEU A 120 -10.13 16.73 -9.63
CA LEU A 120 -9.81 15.54 -10.42
C LEU A 120 -11.02 14.62 -10.58
N PRO A 121 -11.06 13.80 -11.66
CA PRO A 121 -12.10 12.80 -11.84
C PRO A 121 -12.21 11.89 -10.60
N THR A 122 -13.33 12.00 -9.90
CA THR A 122 -13.59 11.26 -8.65
C THR A 122 -14.41 10.01 -8.93
N LYS A 123 -14.09 8.92 -8.23
CA LYS A 123 -14.84 7.66 -8.26
C LYS A 123 -15.23 7.24 -6.85
N SER A 124 -16.24 6.38 -6.77
CA SER A 124 -16.61 5.64 -5.57
C SER A 124 -16.35 4.16 -5.80
N GLN A 125 -15.87 3.46 -4.77
CA GLN A 125 -15.75 2.00 -4.75
C GLN A 125 -16.12 1.48 -3.36
N ILE A 126 -16.77 0.32 -3.28
CA ILE A 126 -17.13 -0.29 -2.00
C ILE A 126 -16.23 -1.51 -1.81
N THR A 127 -15.18 -1.33 -1.01
CA THR A 127 -14.13 -2.34 -0.81
C THR A 127 -13.86 -2.59 0.66
N GLU A 128 -13.36 -3.80 0.94
CA GLU A 128 -13.02 -4.24 2.28
C GLU A 128 -11.62 -3.76 2.69
N VAL A 129 -11.50 -3.23 3.90
CA VAL A 129 -10.22 -3.07 4.60
C VAL A 129 -10.00 -4.33 5.41
N VAL A 130 -8.91 -5.04 5.13
CA VAL A 130 -8.48 -6.22 5.89
C VAL A 130 -7.23 -5.86 6.68
N CYS A 131 -7.27 -5.96 8.00
CA CYS A 131 -6.10 -5.75 8.85
C CYS A 131 -5.36 -7.06 9.10
N GLU A 132 -4.03 -6.98 9.18
CA GLU A 132 -3.17 -8.09 9.60
C GLU A 132 -3.52 -8.60 11.01
N GLU A 133 -4.09 -7.73 11.86
CA GLU A 133 -4.49 -8.05 13.23
C GLU A 133 -5.79 -8.87 13.33
N GLY A 134 -6.37 -9.28 12.20
CA GLY A 134 -7.51 -10.21 12.16
C GLY A 134 -8.90 -9.56 12.19
N TRP A 135 -9.00 -8.25 11.98
CA TRP A 135 -10.27 -7.54 11.82
C TRP A 135 -10.41 -6.98 10.40
N SER A 136 -11.66 -6.84 9.94
CA SER A 136 -11.96 -6.22 8.65
C SER A 136 -13.27 -5.44 8.69
N TYR A 137 -13.48 -4.55 7.71
CA TYR A 137 -14.76 -3.90 7.49
C TYR A 137 -14.93 -3.49 6.03
N VAL A 138 -16.18 -3.42 5.57
CA VAL A 138 -16.55 -2.96 4.24
C VAL A 138 -17.06 -1.53 4.34
N ALA A 139 -16.55 -0.66 3.49
CA ALA A 139 -16.99 0.72 3.40
C ALA A 139 -16.98 1.20 1.95
N GLU A 140 -17.79 2.21 1.67
CA GLU A 140 -17.66 3.00 0.46
C GLU A 140 -16.51 4.00 0.62
N TRP A 141 -15.62 4.05 -0.37
CA TRP A 141 -14.48 4.96 -0.44
C TRP A 141 -14.62 5.84 -1.66
N ILE A 142 -14.54 7.16 -1.46
CA ILE A 142 -14.76 8.17 -2.50
C ILE A 142 -13.48 8.99 -2.65
N GLY A 143 -12.94 9.06 -3.86
CA GLY A 143 -11.68 9.75 -4.10
C GLY A 143 -11.24 9.77 -5.55
N ALA A 144 -10.14 10.47 -5.81
CA ALA A 144 -9.50 10.48 -7.12
C ALA A 144 -8.56 9.27 -7.22
N PRO A 145 -8.61 8.49 -8.32
CA PRO A 145 -7.56 7.53 -8.63
C PRO A 145 -6.17 8.18 -8.63
N LEU A 146 -5.21 7.56 -7.95
CA LEU A 146 -3.85 8.10 -7.77
C LEU A 146 -3.15 8.35 -9.12
N HIS A 147 -3.42 7.52 -10.13
CA HIS A 147 -2.82 7.69 -11.46
C HIS A 147 -3.10 9.06 -12.08
N HIS A 148 -4.23 9.71 -11.81
CA HIS A 148 -4.48 11.06 -12.32
C HIS A 148 -3.46 12.08 -11.82
N VAL A 149 -3.07 12.00 -10.55
CA VAL A 149 -2.02 12.86 -9.98
C VAL A 149 -0.65 12.49 -10.57
N LEU A 150 -0.36 11.20 -10.73
CA LEU A 150 0.91 10.73 -11.31
C LEU A 150 1.08 11.15 -12.77
N ASP A 151 -0.01 11.13 -13.55
CA ASP A 151 -0.04 11.59 -14.93
C ASP A 151 0.17 13.11 -15.00
N GLU A 152 -0.49 13.88 -14.12
CA GLU A 152 -0.39 15.34 -14.07
C GLU A 152 1.04 15.84 -13.74
N VAL A 153 1.71 15.19 -12.78
CA VAL A 153 3.09 15.56 -12.42
C VAL A 153 4.15 15.02 -13.39
N GLY A 154 3.76 14.13 -14.31
CA GLY A 154 4.65 13.52 -15.29
C GLY A 154 5.72 12.62 -14.67
N VAL A 155 5.32 11.43 -14.20
CA VAL A 155 6.25 10.42 -13.65
C VAL A 155 7.30 9.97 -14.67
N ALA A 156 8.57 9.93 -14.24
CA ALA A 156 9.66 9.46 -15.09
C ALA A 156 9.53 7.96 -15.43
N PRO A 157 9.83 7.50 -16.66
CA PRO A 157 9.63 6.11 -17.09
C PRO A 157 10.36 5.05 -16.26
N GLN A 158 11.48 5.43 -15.63
CA GLN A 158 12.30 4.58 -14.79
C GLN A 158 11.84 4.53 -13.32
N ALA A 159 10.82 5.31 -12.95
CA ALA A 159 10.26 5.26 -11.60
C ALA A 159 9.65 3.89 -11.30
N ARG A 160 9.90 3.39 -10.10
CA ARG A 160 9.48 2.04 -9.68
C ARG A 160 8.52 2.05 -8.50
N TYR A 161 8.58 3.08 -7.65
CA TYR A 161 7.83 3.14 -6.40
C TYR A 161 7.28 4.54 -6.15
N VAL A 162 6.20 4.57 -5.37
CA VAL A 162 5.65 5.77 -4.74
C VAL A 162 5.75 5.57 -3.24
N VAL A 163 6.52 6.45 -2.59
CA VAL A 163 6.64 6.53 -1.14
C VAL A 163 5.66 7.57 -0.64
N TYR A 164 4.90 7.30 0.41
CA TYR A 164 3.91 8.23 0.94
C TYR A 164 3.99 8.34 2.45
N ARG A 165 3.90 9.59 2.94
CA ARG A 165 4.09 9.94 4.35
C ARG A 165 2.83 10.55 4.92
N SER A 166 2.54 10.19 6.16
CA SER A 166 1.56 10.87 7.00
C SER A 166 2.12 12.20 7.52
N ILE A 167 1.24 13.06 8.02
CA ILE A 167 1.61 14.17 8.91
C ILE A 167 2.36 13.68 10.16
N GLU A 168 2.14 12.44 10.57
CA GLU A 168 2.91 11.78 11.63
C GLU A 168 4.26 11.32 11.07
N LYS A 169 5.34 11.90 11.61
CA LYS A 169 6.71 11.78 11.08
C LYS A 169 7.16 10.33 10.81
N ASP A 170 6.84 9.43 11.72
CA ASP A 170 7.30 8.04 11.67
C ASP A 170 6.36 7.13 10.88
N TRP A 171 5.22 7.65 10.41
CA TRP A 171 4.21 6.87 9.70
C TRP A 171 4.32 7.09 8.19
N TRP A 172 4.88 6.10 7.51
CA TRP A 172 5.07 6.13 6.06
C TRP A 172 5.05 4.74 5.45
N GLU A 173 4.60 4.65 4.21
CA GLU A 173 4.56 3.42 3.43
C GLU A 173 5.04 3.64 2.00
N SER A 174 5.14 2.55 1.24
CA SER A 174 5.37 2.60 -0.18
C SER A 174 4.69 1.45 -0.91
N ILE A 175 4.42 1.69 -2.19
CA ILE A 175 3.93 0.71 -3.15
C ILE A 175 4.72 0.85 -4.45
N ASP A 176 4.71 -0.17 -5.28
CA ASP A 176 5.27 -0.04 -6.63
C ASP A 176 4.34 0.71 -7.58
N MET A 177 4.87 1.01 -8.76
CA MET A 177 4.13 1.73 -9.78
C MET A 177 2.93 0.93 -10.33
N ALA A 178 2.93 -0.40 -10.25
CA ALA A 178 1.81 -1.21 -10.71
C ALA A 178 0.59 -1.01 -9.80
N ASP A 179 0.79 -0.98 -8.48
CA ASP A 179 -0.28 -0.68 -7.54
C ASP A 179 -0.59 0.82 -7.48
N ALA A 180 0.40 1.70 -7.63
CA ALA A 180 0.18 3.14 -7.63
C ALA A 180 -0.66 3.60 -8.83
N ALA A 181 -0.43 3.01 -10.01
CA ALA A 181 -1.21 3.29 -11.22
C ALA A 181 -2.56 2.53 -11.26
N HIS A 182 -2.82 1.62 -10.31
CA HIS A 182 -4.01 0.79 -10.33
C HIS A 182 -5.30 1.63 -10.23
N PRO A 183 -6.35 1.34 -11.02
CA PRO A 183 -7.57 2.15 -11.06
C PRO A 183 -8.39 2.15 -9.77
N GLN A 184 -8.04 1.34 -8.77
CA GLN A 184 -8.68 1.29 -7.44
C GLN A 184 -7.80 1.84 -6.31
N THR A 185 -6.58 2.31 -6.62
CA THR A 185 -5.73 3.00 -5.65
C THR A 185 -6.12 4.47 -5.61
N PHE A 186 -6.72 4.91 -4.51
CA PHE A 186 -7.35 6.23 -4.41
C PHE A 186 -6.65 7.15 -3.43
N LEU A 187 -6.55 8.42 -3.82
CA LEU A 187 -6.52 9.54 -2.90
C LEU A 187 -7.95 9.79 -2.40
N THR A 188 -8.22 9.26 -1.21
CA THR A 188 -9.58 9.16 -0.64
C THR A 188 -9.89 10.36 0.22
N MET A 189 -11.03 11.00 -0.04
CA MET A 189 -11.51 12.23 0.62
C MET A 189 -12.97 12.13 1.08
N GLY A 190 -13.63 10.99 0.81
CA GLY A 190 -14.99 10.69 1.26
C GLY A 190 -15.18 9.23 1.66
N MET A 191 -16.18 8.98 2.50
CA MET A 191 -16.58 7.65 2.94
C MET A 191 -18.10 7.60 3.15
N ASN A 192 -18.75 6.52 2.71
CA ASN A 192 -20.20 6.27 2.92
C ASN A 192 -21.10 7.48 2.58
N ASN A 193 -21.07 7.97 1.33
CA ASN A 193 -21.75 9.17 0.83
C ASN A 193 -21.42 10.51 1.54
N GLY A 194 -20.41 10.56 2.40
CA GLY A 194 -20.03 11.75 3.15
C GLY A 194 -18.56 12.13 3.00
N GLU A 195 -18.18 13.18 3.71
CA GLU A 195 -16.77 13.51 3.93
C GLU A 195 -16.05 12.37 4.65
N LEU A 196 -14.73 12.23 4.42
CA LEU A 196 -13.94 11.21 5.10
C LEU A 196 -13.82 11.56 6.59
N PRO A 197 -14.37 10.74 7.50
CA PRO A 197 -14.27 11.04 8.93
C PRO A 197 -12.81 10.94 9.40
N VAL A 198 -12.44 11.77 10.38
CA VAL A 198 -11.06 11.82 10.92
C VAL A 198 -10.57 10.44 11.39
N GLN A 199 -11.41 9.67 12.07
CA GLN A 199 -11.08 8.31 12.54
C GLN A 199 -10.68 7.35 11.40
N PHE A 200 -11.14 7.62 10.17
CA PHE A 200 -10.84 6.83 8.97
C PHE A 200 -9.80 7.51 8.05
N GLY A 201 -9.13 8.56 8.52
CA GLY A 201 -8.03 9.23 7.84
C GLY A 201 -8.39 10.57 7.19
N GLY A 202 -9.51 11.18 7.56
CA GLY A 202 -9.90 12.52 7.10
C GLY A 202 -8.83 13.57 7.47
N PRO A 203 -8.44 14.46 6.54
CA PRO A 203 -9.16 14.81 5.32
C PRO A 203 -8.72 14.04 4.07
N LEU A 204 -7.59 13.33 4.14
CA LEU A 204 -6.96 12.67 3.00
C LEU A 204 -6.24 11.39 3.42
N ARG A 205 -6.59 10.28 2.75
CA ARG A 205 -6.01 8.96 2.97
C ARG A 205 -5.62 8.33 1.65
N LEU A 206 -4.48 7.62 1.61
CA LEU A 206 -4.23 6.69 0.50
C LEU A 206 -4.99 5.39 0.77
N ARG A 207 -5.76 4.93 -0.21
CA ARG A 207 -6.47 3.65 -0.14
C ARG A 207 -5.95 2.69 -1.20
N VAL A 208 -5.44 1.54 -0.75
CA VAL A 208 -4.89 0.47 -1.60
C VAL A 208 -5.67 -0.82 -1.34
N PRO A 209 -6.80 -1.06 -2.02
CA PRO A 209 -7.74 -2.14 -1.67
C PRO A 209 -7.26 -3.54 -2.02
N ARG A 210 -6.17 -3.64 -2.79
CA ARG A 210 -5.52 -4.90 -3.15
C ARG A 210 -4.48 -5.35 -2.12
N GLN A 211 -4.27 -4.57 -1.06
CA GLN A 211 -3.30 -4.88 -0.02
C GLN A 211 -3.93 -4.68 1.37
N LEU A 212 -3.26 -5.25 2.38
CA LEU A 212 -3.65 -5.13 3.78
C LEU A 212 -3.68 -3.69 4.29
N GLY A 213 -4.42 -3.49 5.37
CA GLY A 213 -4.86 -2.18 5.87
C GLY A 213 -3.72 -1.20 6.16
N TYR A 214 -2.56 -1.67 6.63
CA TYR A 214 -1.41 -0.80 6.94
C TYR A 214 -0.85 -0.09 5.70
N LYS A 215 -1.04 -0.66 4.50
CA LYS A 215 -0.70 0.01 3.23
C LYS A 215 -1.59 1.22 2.95
N SER A 216 -2.79 1.25 3.50
CA SER A 216 -3.74 2.35 3.29
C SER A 216 -3.56 3.45 4.34
N VAL A 217 -2.47 4.22 4.23
CA VAL A 217 -2.03 5.23 5.21
C VAL A 217 -2.97 6.44 5.29
N LYS A 218 -3.30 6.82 6.51
CA LYS A 218 -4.13 7.97 6.86
C LYS A 218 -3.32 9.27 6.88
N PHE A 219 -4.01 10.40 6.72
CA PHE A 219 -3.46 11.74 6.91
C PHE A 219 -2.21 12.01 6.07
N ILE A 220 -2.23 11.59 4.81
CA ILE A 220 -1.08 11.74 3.92
C ILE A 220 -0.83 13.20 3.55
N THR A 221 0.43 13.59 3.55
CA THR A 221 0.90 14.96 3.25
C THR A 221 1.96 15.01 2.16
N GLN A 222 2.60 13.88 1.85
CA GLN A 222 3.64 13.81 0.83
C GLN A 222 3.62 12.50 0.07
N LEU A 223 3.84 12.58 -1.25
CA LEU A 223 4.21 11.49 -2.13
C LEU A 223 5.60 11.78 -2.73
N THR A 224 6.48 10.79 -2.74
CA THR A 224 7.79 10.86 -3.38
C THR A 224 7.93 9.71 -4.37
N VAL A 225 8.12 10.04 -5.65
CA VAL A 225 8.32 9.07 -6.71
C VAL A 225 9.80 8.71 -6.82
N THR A 226 10.12 7.42 -6.90
CA THR A 226 11.50 6.94 -6.87
C THR A 226 11.70 5.63 -7.64
N ASP A 227 12.93 5.36 -8.06
CA ASP A 227 13.40 4.10 -8.65
C ASP A 227 14.00 3.13 -7.61
N SER A 228 14.30 3.63 -6.40
CA SER A 228 15.02 2.90 -5.37
C SER A 228 14.51 3.20 -3.97
N MET A 229 14.35 2.14 -3.18
CA MET A 229 13.98 2.23 -1.76
C MET A 229 15.18 2.41 -0.83
N LYS A 230 16.42 2.21 -1.31
CA LYS A 230 17.64 2.28 -0.48
C LYS A 230 17.87 3.63 0.21
N LYS A 231 17.25 4.70 -0.31
CA LYS A 231 17.34 6.06 0.24
C LYS A 231 16.27 6.39 1.29
N PHE A 232 15.39 5.43 1.61
CA PHE A 232 14.31 5.61 2.58
C PHE A 232 14.46 4.63 3.74
N GLY A 233 14.44 5.15 4.97
CA GLY A 233 14.51 4.34 6.19
C GLY A 233 15.69 3.37 6.18
N LYS A 234 15.43 2.09 6.49
CA LYS A 234 16.42 0.99 6.44
C LYS A 234 16.56 0.37 5.04
N GLY A 235 15.89 0.91 4.03
CA GLY A 235 15.91 0.40 2.66
C GLY A 235 15.01 -0.81 2.41
N LEU A 236 14.18 -1.20 3.40
CA LEU A 236 13.29 -2.38 3.35
C LEU A 236 11.92 -2.09 2.73
N GLY A 237 11.75 -0.93 2.10
CA GLY A 237 10.50 -0.54 1.44
C GLY A 237 9.64 0.44 2.24
N SER A 238 9.44 0.23 3.54
CA SER A 238 8.59 1.11 4.35
C SER A 238 8.74 0.90 5.85
N ALA A 239 8.04 1.70 6.67
CA ALA A 239 8.02 1.52 8.12
C ALA A 239 7.52 0.12 8.54
N SER A 240 6.53 -0.45 7.86
CA SER A 240 5.97 -1.75 8.23
C SER A 240 6.95 -2.91 8.02
N PRO A 241 7.65 -3.05 6.87
CA PRO A 241 8.75 -4.01 6.73
C PRO A 241 9.89 -3.81 7.72
N GLU A 242 10.20 -2.58 8.08
CA GLU A 242 11.19 -2.29 9.11
C GLU A 242 10.80 -2.77 10.51
N ALA A 243 9.49 -3.00 10.72
CA ALA A 243 8.88 -3.56 11.92
C ALA A 243 8.54 -5.05 11.77
N GLY A 244 8.86 -5.69 10.64
CA GLY A 244 8.70 -7.13 10.42
C GLY A 244 7.43 -7.56 9.66
N TYR A 245 6.68 -6.63 9.07
CA TYR A 245 5.57 -6.94 8.17
C TYR A 245 6.07 -7.17 6.72
N ALA A 246 5.28 -7.80 5.87
CA ALA A 246 5.63 -7.92 4.44
C ALA A 246 5.57 -6.56 3.72
N TRP A 247 6.48 -6.28 2.80
CA TRP A 247 6.36 -5.10 1.95
C TRP A 247 5.27 -5.28 0.90
N TYR A 248 5.17 -6.45 0.28
CA TYR A 248 4.03 -6.76 -0.57
C TYR A 248 2.97 -7.50 0.23
N ALA A 249 1.88 -6.81 0.53
CA ALA A 249 0.86 -7.25 1.48
C ALA A 249 -0.46 -7.62 0.77
N GLY A 250 -0.36 -8.29 -0.37
CA GLY A 250 -1.50 -8.53 -1.25
C GLY A 250 -2.57 -9.47 -0.67
N ILE A 251 -3.83 -9.18 -0.97
CA ILE A 251 -5.00 -10.04 -0.67
C ILE A 251 -5.71 -10.49 -1.95
#